data_AF-A0A4Y7RJC5-F1
#
_entry.id   AF-A0A4Y7RJC5-F1
#
_cell.length_a   1.000
_cell.length_b   1.000
_cell.length_c   1.000
_cell.angle_alpha   90.00
_cell.angle_beta   90.00
_cell.angle_gamma   90.00
#
_symmetry.space_group_name_H-M   'P 1'
#
loop_
_entity.id
_entity.type
_entity.pdbx_description
1 polymer ?
#
loop_
_entity_poly.entity_id
_entity_poly.type
_entity_poly.pdbx_seq_one_letter_code
_entity_poly.pdbx_strand_id
1 'polypeptide(L)'
;MTNPDFVRLAQAMGVHAIRCHNAEELPAKMKEFLEYDNGKPVVMECVVEKDEHVFPMVPAGKALHEQLLHPKLRKRYESEELGGKA
;
A
#
# COMPACT_ATOMS: atom_id res chain seq x y z
N MET A 1 -7.82 16.82 -9.16
CA MET A 1 -6.38 16.75 -9.51
C MET A 1 -6.21 15.53 -10.39
N THR A 2 -5.60 15.67 -11.56
CA THR A 2 -5.48 14.60 -12.57
C THR A 2 -4.01 14.23 -12.72
N ASN A 3 -3.69 12.95 -12.55
CA ASN A 3 -2.32 12.46 -12.71
C ASN A 3 -1.98 12.25 -14.19
N PRO A 4 -0.70 12.45 -14.59
CA PRO A 4 -0.24 12.13 -15.94
C PRO A 4 -0.10 10.61 -16.14
N ASP A 5 0.16 10.19 -17.37
CA ASP A 5 0.56 8.81 -17.66
C ASP A 5 2.03 8.58 -17.21
N PHE A 6 2.21 7.96 -16.05
CA PHE A 6 3.55 7.72 -15.47
C PHE A 6 4.42 6.78 -16.32
N VAL A 7 3.81 5.85 -17.05
CA VAL A 7 4.55 4.94 -17.94
C VAL A 7 5.16 5.72 -19.09
N ARG A 8 4.35 6.55 -19.77
CA ARG A 8 4.83 7.38 -20.88
C ARG A 8 5.86 8.41 -20.40
N LEU A 9 5.64 8.99 -19.22
CA LEU A 9 6.58 9.92 -18.60
C LEU A 9 7.94 9.24 -18.36
N ALA A 10 7.96 8.06 -17.74
CA ALA A 10 9.18 7.31 -17.47
C ALA A 10 9.90 6.91 -18.78
N GLN A 11 9.16 6.41 -19.77
CA GLN A 11 9.71 6.08 -21.09
C GLN A 11 10.34 7.29 -21.80
N ALA A 12 9.70 8.46 -21.73
CA ALA A 12 10.25 9.70 -22.30
C ALA A 12 11.56 10.14 -21.61
N MET A 13 11.79 9.71 -20.36
CA MET A 13 13.02 9.94 -19.61
C MET A 13 14.06 8.82 -19.78
N GLY A 14 13.81 7.82 -20.64
CA GLY A 14 14.70 6.68 -20.84
C GLY A 14 14.70 5.67 -19.69
N VAL A 15 13.66 5.69 -18.86
CA VAL A 15 13.50 4.83 -17.68
C VAL A 15 12.61 3.63 -18.03
N HIS A 16 12.99 2.43 -17.56
CA HIS A 16 12.13 1.25 -17.72
C HIS A 16 10.85 1.45 -16.91
N ALA A 17 9.70 1.17 -17.52
CA ALA A 17 8.41 1.54 -16.96
C ALA A 17 7.47 0.35 -16.95
N ILE A 18 6.92 0.05 -15.77
CA ILE A 18 6.07 -1.09 -15.50
C ILE A 18 4.73 -0.56 -14.99
N ARG A 19 3.61 -1.09 -15.47
CA ARG A 19 2.28 -0.84 -14.90
C ARG A 19 1.68 -2.13 -14.38
N CYS A 20 1.14 -2.07 -13.17
CA CYS A 20 0.44 -3.16 -12.50
C CYS A 20 -1.00 -2.71 -12.18
N HIS A 21 -1.98 -3.37 -12.79
CA HIS A 21 -3.40 -2.97 -12.69
C HIS A 21 -4.18 -3.68 -11.60
N ASN A 22 -3.76 -4.88 -11.22
CA ASN A 22 -4.48 -5.74 -10.28
C ASN A 22 -3.51 -6.59 -9.45
N ALA A 23 -4.04 -7.27 -8.44
CA ALA A 23 -3.25 -8.08 -7.51
C ALA A 23 -2.70 -9.37 -8.13
N GLU A 24 -3.32 -9.89 -9.20
CA GLU A 24 -2.89 -11.14 -9.87
C GLU A 24 -1.60 -10.94 -10.68
N GLU A 25 -1.44 -9.76 -11.29
CA GLU A 25 -0.24 -9.36 -12.03
C GLU A 25 0.94 -9.01 -11.11
N LEU A 26 0.66 -8.62 -9.86
CA LEU A 26 1.64 -8.08 -8.94
C LEU A 26 2.86 -8.99 -8.73
N PRO A 27 2.74 -10.32 -8.53
CA PRO A 27 3.91 -11.17 -8.34
C PRO A 27 4.85 -11.17 -9.56
N ALA A 28 4.28 -11.23 -10.77
CA ALA A 28 5.07 -11.24 -12.00
C ALA A 28 5.73 -9.87 -12.27
N LYS A 29 4.98 -8.78 -12.05
CA LYS A 29 5.46 -7.40 -12.25
C LYS A 29 6.48 -6.98 -11.20
N MET A 30 6.30 -7.40 -9.96
CA MET A 30 7.28 -7.20 -8.89
C MET A 30 8.57 -7.95 -9.18
N LYS A 31 8.49 -9.17 -9.71
CA LYS A 31 9.67 -9.93 -10.15
C LYS A 31 10.41 -9.17 -11.27
N GLU A 32 9.70 -8.70 -12.29
CA GLU A 32 10.26 -7.87 -13.36
C GLU A 32 10.94 -6.61 -12.80
N PHE A 33 10.30 -5.93 -11.85
CA PHE A 33 10.81 -4.72 -11.21
C PHE A 33 12.12 -4.98 -10.44
N LEU A 34 12.18 -6.06 -9.66
CA LEU A 34 13.32 -6.39 -8.80
C LEU A 34 14.49 -7.04 -9.56
N GLU A 35 14.21 -7.79 -10.62
CA GLU A 35 15.23 -8.46 -11.46
C GLU A 35 15.75 -7.56 -12.60
N TYR A 36 15.19 -6.37 -12.77
CA TYR A 36 15.67 -5.41 -13.76
C TYR A 36 17.12 -4.99 -13.48
N ASP A 37 17.82 -4.59 -14.54
CA ASP A 37 19.23 -4.20 -14.50
C ASP A 37 19.48 -3.09 -13.46
N ASN A 38 20.22 -3.42 -12.39
CA ASN A 38 20.57 -2.50 -11.31
C ASN A 38 21.41 -1.29 -11.77
N GLY A 39 21.99 -1.33 -12.98
CA GLY A 39 22.67 -0.19 -13.60
C GLY A 39 21.73 0.81 -14.24
N LYS A 40 20.42 0.55 -14.28
CA LYS A 40 19.42 1.37 -14.97
C LYS A 40 18.23 1.70 -14.06
N PRO A 41 17.63 2.89 -14.19
CA PRO A 41 16.44 3.23 -13.44
C PRO A 41 15.21 2.45 -13.93
N VAL A 42 14.31 2.14 -13.00
CA VAL A 42 13.00 1.54 -13.25
C VAL A 42 11.93 2.21 -12.40
N VAL A 43 10.75 2.40 -12.98
CA VAL A 43 9.54 2.90 -12.31
C VAL A 43 8.43 1.88 -12.48
N MET A 44 7.77 1.53 -11.38
CA MET A 44 6.57 0.71 -11.39
C MET A 44 5.38 1.51 -10.86
N GLU A 45 4.38 1.72 -11.72
CA GLU A 45 3.08 2.28 -11.36
C GLU A 45 2.14 1.14 -10.93
N CYS A 46 1.73 1.14 -9.66
CA CYS A 46 0.73 0.21 -9.14
C CYS A 46 -0.59 0.94 -8.91
N VAL A 47 -1.67 0.43 -9.51
CA VAL A 47 -3.03 0.91 -9.22
C VAL A 47 -3.46 0.32 -7.87
N VAL A 48 -3.66 1.19 -6.89
CA VAL A 48 -4.01 0.81 -5.51
C VAL A 48 -5.43 1.22 -5.15
N GLU A 49 -5.97 0.60 -4.09
CA GLU A 49 -7.27 0.97 -3.53
C GLU A 49 -7.24 2.40 -2.96
N LYS A 50 -8.27 3.20 -3.24
CA LYS A 50 -8.31 4.63 -2.89
C LYS A 50 -8.89 4.88 -1.51
N ASP A 51 -9.76 4.00 -1.05
CA ASP A 51 -10.54 4.20 0.17
C ASP A 51 -9.93 3.49 1.40
N GLU A 52 -8.79 2.81 1.22
CA GLU A 52 -8.06 2.15 2.30
C GLU A 52 -7.23 3.17 3.11
N HIS A 53 -7.42 3.19 4.43
CA HIS A 53 -6.77 4.13 5.34
C HIS A 53 -5.60 3.50 6.08
N VAL A 54 -4.71 4.33 6.65
CA VAL A 54 -3.59 3.87 7.47
C VAL A 54 -4.08 3.57 8.89
N PHE A 55 -3.96 2.30 9.31
CA PHE A 55 -4.25 1.84 10.66
C PHE A 55 -3.03 1.10 11.26
N PRO A 56 -2.85 1.10 12.60
CA PRO A 56 -3.64 1.82 13.59
C PRO A 56 -3.41 3.33 13.54
N MET A 57 -4.43 4.10 13.92
CA MET A 57 -4.38 5.57 13.95
C MET A 57 -4.84 6.08 15.31
N VAL A 58 -4.09 7.00 15.92
CA VAL A 58 -4.51 7.72 17.12
C VAL A 58 -5.20 9.02 16.67
N PRO A 59 -6.51 9.21 16.95
CA PRO A 59 -7.20 10.44 16.59
C PRO A 59 -6.66 11.66 17.34
N ALA A 60 -6.87 12.85 16.78
CA ALA A 60 -6.50 14.09 17.45
C ALA A 60 -7.15 14.19 18.84
N GLY A 61 -6.34 14.52 19.86
CA GLY A 61 -6.80 14.65 21.25
C GLY A 61 -6.96 13.33 22.00
N LYS A 62 -6.45 12.20 21.48
CA LYS A 62 -6.49 10.88 22.11
C LYS A 62 -5.12 10.45 22.64
N ALA A 63 -5.13 9.65 23.70
CA ALA A 63 -3.93 9.05 24.26
C ALA A 63 -3.42 7.92 23.34
N LEU A 64 -2.12 7.57 23.44
CA LEU A 64 -1.49 6.57 22.58
C LEU A 64 -2.13 5.17 22.65
N HIS A 65 -2.78 4.84 23.76
CA HIS A 65 -3.48 3.55 23.93
C HIS A 65 -4.91 3.56 23.36
N GLU A 66 -5.47 4.73 23.03
CA GLU A 66 -6.82 4.89 22.45
C GLU A 66 -6.78 4.84 20.90
N GLN A 67 -6.00 3.91 20.34
CA GLN A 67 -5.83 3.78 18.89
C GLN A 67 -7.08 3.19 18.22
N LEU A 68 -7.39 3.68 17.02
CA LEU A 68 -8.38 3.07 16.13
C LEU A 68 -7.72 1.92 15.36
N LEU A 69 -8.30 0.73 15.52
CA LEU A 69 -7.93 -0.45 14.75
C LEU A 69 -8.68 -0.52 13.43
N HIS A 70 -8.08 -1.17 12.44
CA HIS A 70 -8.72 -1.45 11.16
C HIS A 70 -10.06 -2.19 11.38
N PRO A 71 -11.16 -1.87 10.66
CA PRO A 71 -12.49 -2.45 10.91
C PRO A 71 -12.54 -3.98 10.92
N LYS A 72 -11.73 -4.65 10.08
CA LYS A 72 -11.62 -6.12 10.05
C LYS A 72 -10.91 -6.72 11.28
N LEU A 73 -10.14 -5.92 12.02
CA LEU A 73 -9.35 -6.37 13.18
C LEU A 73 -10.04 -6.08 14.51
N ARG A 74 -10.92 -5.07 14.56
CA ARG A 74 -11.58 -4.57 15.77
C ARG A 74 -12.26 -5.66 16.62
N LYS A 75 -13.03 -6.56 15.98
CA LYS A 75 -13.77 -7.63 16.68
C LYS A 75 -12.87 -8.61 17.44
N ARG A 76 -11.65 -8.89 16.94
CA ARG A 76 -10.72 -9.82 17.59
C ARG A 76 -10.15 -9.23 18.88
N TYR A 77 -9.75 -7.96 18.85
CA TYR A 77 -9.19 -7.28 20.01
C TYR A 77 -10.23 -7.05 21.13
N GLU A 78 -11.45 -6.66 20.79
CA GLU A 78 -12.52 -6.49 21.79
C GLU A 78 -12.84 -7.83 22.50
N SER A 79 -12.78 -8.97 21.79
CA SER A 79 -12.97 -10.29 22.41
C SER A 79 -11.81 -10.74 23.31
N GLU A 80 -10.58 -10.28 23.05
CA GLU A 80 -9.40 -10.60 23.87
C GLU A 80 -9.32 -9.72 25.14
N GLU A 81 -9.73 -8.46 25.08
CA GLU A 81 -9.79 -7.58 26.27
C GLU A 81 -10.91 -7.98 27.25
N LEU A 82 -12.03 -8.49 26.75
CA LEU A 82 -13.12 -9.04 27.59
C LEU A 82 -12.81 -10.44 28.16
N GLY A 83 -11.81 -11.14 27.61
CA GLY A 83 -11.36 -12.46 28.09
C GLY A 83 -10.27 -12.42 29.18
N GLY A 84 -9.73 -11.24 29.49
CA GLY A 84 -8.64 -11.05 30.47
C GLY A 84 -9.06 -10.52 31.84
N LYS A 85 -10.36 -10.35 32.09
CA LYS A 85 -10.90 -10.01 33.42
C LYS A 85 -11.64 -11.20 34.02
N ALA A 86 -10.86 -12.14 34.58
CA ALA A 86 -11.31 -13.11 35.57
C ALA A 86 -10.41 -12.96 36.81
#